data_AF-A0A6M3LZ04-F1
#
_entry.id   AF-A0A6M3LZ04-F1
#
_cell.length_a   1.000
_cell.length_b   1.000
_cell.length_c   1.000
_cell.angle_alpha   90.00
_cell.angle_beta   90.00
_cell.angle_gamma   90.00
#
_symmetry.space_group_name_H-M   'P 1'
#
loop_
_entity.id
_entity.type
_entity.pdbx_description
1 polymer ?
#
loop_
_entity_poly.entity_id
_entity_poly.type
_entity_poly.pdbx_seq_one_letter_code
_entity_poly.pdbx_strand_id
1 'polypeptide(L)'
;MAKKEIPENAGVDALWIEALAKGGLEEPKEWTTRDIPAAGRPKSLIQGYLQSWYYELIDNIKEIQFLENGSIINEPGEDMFADWYKDNNIKEYSQTYKLFGFFNTIAHGVHVKEESGWGTEEEFSALLSRIAQRCIEELEYIEKIADIINEKYPGLATPFRTEPSLEQLNEYEQQQYQRKVQEIQERINSNIGDFDKQLKRIEAAKKTDIEKLAKQLNRIVIVGEAVWELVLYGLMSPNAPRMLVNNLDYRACIHVMLAGDISTAKSKVHKICKLVAPKMVIVDDMTKPSLEGVFKIGEGIQEGILDQAQNGSIIVEEFNPQFAKMPLFRRIMDCEYIETHKGGDRKSIDVNTQMLTACNPEADFFLEETSFRSQLKFKEGILTRFDCLIPLTATQVKNEILIDKMHLMTGELEDKIDFTKIKNELDTLAEGMKLIKRVMMTKEQEKRLKDSFKLHNQIDIRRRILQNRPMVLLRDAEGLARFVNTIACVNFSNRKFDGPNKILWANDEDIDKAISLWENLLQFRVQLYGPRANRNLKTIGDEIVLFIHNMSNDSEDGWVDRLSIKHYIINDRALCGESTFYEEWNTLRDSGRIIQKGKRDAKAQVVIR
;
A
#
# COMPACT_ATOMS: atom_id res chain seq x y z
N MET A 1 24.36 4.11 -41.79
CA MET A 1 23.02 4.33 -42.36
C MET A 1 22.29 3.00 -42.39
N ALA A 2 21.27 2.86 -41.53
CA ALA A 2 20.10 1.99 -41.58
C ALA A 2 19.66 1.79 -40.11
N LYS A 3 18.70 2.60 -39.67
CA LYS A 3 18.00 2.42 -38.39
C LYS A 3 17.35 1.05 -38.40
N LYS A 4 17.75 0.16 -37.49
CA LYS A 4 16.92 -0.98 -37.10
C LYS A 4 16.01 -0.50 -35.98
N GLU A 5 14.73 -0.42 -36.31
CA GLU A 5 13.62 -0.21 -35.39
C GLU A 5 13.60 -1.33 -34.36
N ILE A 6 13.57 -0.95 -33.08
CA ILE A 6 13.34 -1.85 -31.95
C ILE A 6 11.82 -1.81 -31.68
N PRO A 7 11.11 -2.94 -31.55
CA PRO A 7 9.65 -2.97 -31.40
C PRO A 7 9.15 -2.28 -30.12
N GLU A 8 8.01 -1.60 -30.25
CA GLU A 8 7.32 -0.78 -29.23
C GLU A 8 6.54 -1.56 -28.16
N ASN A 9 6.75 -2.87 -27.98
CA ASN A 9 6.11 -3.65 -26.92
C ASN A 9 6.97 -4.86 -26.55
N ALA A 10 7.66 -4.80 -25.41
CA ALA A 10 8.05 -5.99 -24.66
C ALA A 10 8.37 -5.58 -23.22
N GLY A 11 7.82 -6.34 -22.26
CA GLY A 11 8.15 -6.23 -20.85
C GLY A 11 9.67 -6.28 -20.64
N VAL A 12 10.10 -5.65 -19.54
CA VAL A 12 11.50 -5.48 -19.13
C VAL A 12 12.33 -6.70 -19.54
N ASP A 13 13.13 -6.53 -20.59
CA ASP A 13 13.95 -7.59 -21.15
C ASP A 13 14.89 -8.08 -20.05
N ALA A 14 15.03 -9.39 -19.86
CA ALA A 14 15.98 -9.96 -18.89
C ALA A 14 17.39 -9.38 -19.13
N LEU A 15 17.69 -9.09 -20.40
CA LEU A 15 18.90 -8.41 -20.86
C LEU A 15 19.05 -6.96 -20.33
N TRP A 16 17.96 -6.24 -20.07
CA TRP A 16 18.00 -4.87 -19.53
C TRP A 16 18.24 -4.85 -18.01
N ILE A 17 17.65 -5.79 -17.27
CA ILE A 17 17.96 -5.99 -15.84
C ILE A 17 19.38 -6.53 -15.68
N GLU A 18 19.81 -7.47 -16.53
CA GLU A 18 21.21 -7.91 -16.60
C GLU A 18 22.16 -6.75 -16.91
N ALA A 19 21.81 -5.87 -17.85
CA ALA A 19 22.63 -4.70 -18.18
C ALA A 19 22.71 -3.67 -17.04
N LEU A 20 21.62 -3.46 -16.29
CA LEU A 20 21.59 -2.59 -15.10
C LEU A 20 22.36 -3.18 -13.92
N ALA A 21 22.25 -4.50 -13.69
CA ALA A 21 23.00 -5.21 -12.67
C ALA A 21 24.51 -5.27 -12.99
N LYS A 22 24.87 -5.52 -14.27
CA LYS A 22 26.26 -5.45 -14.75
C LYS A 22 26.81 -4.03 -14.73
N GLY A 23 26.00 -3.01 -15.01
CA GLY A 23 26.41 -1.61 -15.00
C GLY A 23 26.71 -1.03 -13.60
N GLY A 24 26.31 -1.72 -12.52
CA GLY A 24 26.64 -1.36 -11.14
C GLY A 24 27.85 -2.10 -10.55
N LEU A 25 28.40 -3.08 -11.27
CA LEU A 25 29.63 -3.77 -10.92
C LEU A 25 30.78 -3.04 -11.62
N GLU A 26 31.73 -2.49 -10.85
CA GLU A 26 32.98 -1.99 -11.45
C GLU A 26 33.67 -3.17 -12.14
N GLU A 27 33.97 -3.02 -13.44
CA GLU A 27 34.81 -3.98 -14.15
C GLU A 27 36.17 -4.09 -13.43
N PRO A 28 36.73 -5.31 -13.31
CA PRO A 28 38.02 -5.49 -12.64
C PRO A 28 39.05 -4.61 -13.34
N LYS A 29 39.71 -3.74 -12.57
CA LYS A 29 40.80 -2.92 -13.09
C LYS A 29 41.97 -3.86 -13.35
N GLU A 30 42.47 -3.89 -14.59
CA GLU A 30 43.69 -4.64 -14.91
C GLU A 30 44.81 -4.18 -13.96
N TRP A 31 45.36 -5.12 -13.20
CA TRP A 31 46.47 -4.84 -12.30
C TRP A 31 47.66 -4.40 -13.15
N THR A 32 48.32 -3.32 -12.74
CA THR A 32 49.59 -2.91 -13.34
C THR A 32 50.75 -3.40 -12.48
N THR A 33 51.96 -3.44 -13.04
CA THR A 33 53.18 -3.81 -12.30
C THR A 33 53.48 -2.94 -11.08
N ARG A 34 52.80 -1.80 -10.92
CA ARG A 34 52.89 -0.91 -9.74
C ARG A 34 51.93 -1.29 -8.61
N ASP A 35 50.90 -2.09 -8.91
CA ASP A 35 49.83 -2.43 -8.00
C ASP A 35 50.06 -3.79 -7.30
N ILE A 36 51.03 -4.59 -7.77
CA ILE A 36 51.37 -5.89 -7.17
C ILE A 36 51.67 -5.66 -5.68
N PRO A 37 50.84 -6.19 -4.77
CA PRO A 37 51.07 -6.02 -3.35
C PRO A 37 52.39 -6.71 -2.99
N ALA A 38 53.36 -5.94 -2.49
CA ALA A 38 54.60 -6.49 -1.97
C ALA A 38 54.26 -7.55 -0.92
N ALA A 39 54.87 -8.73 -0.97
CA ALA A 39 54.60 -9.78 0.00
C ALA A 39 54.81 -9.22 1.41
N GLY A 40 53.70 -9.02 2.13
CA GLY A 40 53.70 -8.50 3.47
C GLY A 40 54.36 -9.53 4.38
N ARG A 41 55.68 -9.44 4.53
CA ARG A 41 56.38 -10.28 5.50
C ARG A 41 55.79 -9.96 6.89
N PRO A 42 55.41 -10.97 7.67
CA PRO A 42 54.84 -10.75 8.99
C PRO A 42 55.82 -9.93 9.82
N LYS A 43 55.38 -8.73 10.25
CA LYS A 43 56.19 -7.78 11.03
C LYS A 43 56.28 -8.17 12.50
N SER A 44 55.52 -9.19 12.92
CA SER A 44 55.48 -9.72 14.28
C SER A 44 55.20 -11.22 14.29
N LEU A 45 55.58 -11.89 15.39
CA LEU A 45 55.32 -13.31 15.61
C LEU A 45 53.83 -13.69 15.54
N ILE A 46 52.92 -12.86 16.08
CA ILE A 46 51.45 -13.08 15.95
C ILE A 46 51.01 -13.10 14.49
N GLN A 47 51.53 -12.18 13.66
CA GLN A 47 51.20 -12.17 12.24
C GLN A 47 51.72 -13.42 11.55
N GLY A 48 52.91 -13.91 11.92
CA GLY A 48 53.46 -15.17 11.41
C GLY A 48 52.58 -16.37 11.77
N TYR A 49 52.13 -16.45 13.03
CA TYR A 49 51.23 -17.51 13.50
C TYR A 49 49.88 -17.49 12.80
N LEU A 50 49.24 -16.31 12.67
CA LEU A 50 47.94 -16.18 12.00
C LEU A 50 48.03 -16.51 10.51
N GLN A 51 49.10 -16.07 9.85
CA GLN A 51 49.32 -16.33 8.42
C GLN A 51 49.62 -17.82 8.18
N SER A 52 50.47 -18.44 9.01
CA SER A 52 50.76 -19.87 8.92
C SER A 52 49.50 -20.70 9.11
N TRP A 53 48.73 -20.41 10.15
CA TRP A 53 47.48 -21.10 10.43
C TRP A 53 46.45 -20.94 9.30
N TYR A 54 46.26 -19.71 8.78
CA TYR A 54 45.33 -19.46 7.70
C TYR A 54 45.69 -20.26 6.43
N TYR A 55 46.97 -20.35 6.09
CA TYR A 55 47.42 -21.13 4.94
C TYR A 55 47.36 -22.64 5.14
N GLU A 56 47.57 -23.11 6.36
CA GLU A 56 47.41 -24.52 6.73
C GLU A 56 45.93 -24.93 6.73
N LEU A 57 45.04 -24.04 7.18
CA LEU A 57 43.59 -24.21 7.07
C LEU A 57 43.15 -24.33 5.61
N ILE A 58 43.65 -23.46 4.73
CA ILE A 58 43.35 -23.52 3.29
C ILE A 58 43.85 -24.83 2.66
N ASP A 59 45.08 -25.26 3.00
CA ASP A 59 45.63 -26.50 2.46
C ASP A 59 44.83 -27.72 2.92
N ASN A 60 44.51 -27.79 4.22
CA ASN A 60 43.69 -28.86 4.79
C ASN A 60 42.32 -28.93 4.10
N ILE A 61 41.70 -27.78 3.81
CA ILE A 61 40.41 -27.73 3.12
C ILE A 61 40.53 -28.13 1.64
N LYS A 62 41.63 -27.81 0.96
CA LYS A 62 41.88 -28.19 -0.44
C LYS A 62 42.12 -29.68 -0.63
N GLU A 63 42.62 -30.38 0.40
CA GLU A 63 42.82 -31.83 0.37
C GLU A 63 41.50 -32.62 0.52
N ILE A 64 40.41 -31.97 0.92
CA ILE A 64 39.09 -32.56 1.05
C ILE A 64 38.43 -32.64 -0.33
N GLN A 65 38.21 -33.88 -0.81
CA GLN A 65 37.46 -34.13 -2.04
C GLN A 65 35.98 -34.36 -1.73
N PHE A 66 35.09 -33.70 -2.48
CA PHE A 66 33.63 -33.86 -2.37
C PHE A 66 33.06 -34.65 -3.56
N LEU A 67 32.10 -35.55 -3.30
CA LEU A 67 31.27 -36.17 -4.33
C LEU A 67 30.17 -35.21 -4.79
N GLU A 68 29.60 -35.43 -5.99
CA GLU A 68 28.51 -34.61 -6.58
C GLU A 68 27.25 -34.51 -5.70
N ASN A 69 27.10 -35.40 -4.71
CA ASN A 69 26.00 -35.40 -3.74
C ASN A 69 26.33 -34.68 -2.42
N GLY A 70 27.49 -34.05 -2.30
CA GLY A 70 27.96 -33.35 -1.10
C GLY A 70 28.61 -34.23 -0.03
N SER A 71 28.80 -35.54 -0.28
CA SER A 71 29.51 -36.43 0.67
C SER A 71 31.03 -36.32 0.53
N ILE A 72 31.71 -36.26 1.67
CA ILE A 72 33.17 -36.09 1.77
C ILE A 72 33.87 -37.44 1.53
N ILE A 73 34.86 -37.47 0.64
CA ILE A 73 35.62 -38.68 0.27
C ILE A 73 36.73 -38.99 1.30
N ASN A 74 37.35 -37.94 1.86
CA ASN A 74 38.35 -38.04 2.92
C ASN A 74 37.86 -37.22 4.11
N GLU A 75 37.38 -37.87 5.17
CA GLU A 75 37.04 -37.18 6.41
C GLU A 75 38.31 -36.51 6.97
N PRO A 76 38.24 -35.23 7.32
CA PRO A 76 39.32 -34.59 8.06
C PRO A 76 39.50 -35.36 9.38
N GLY A 77 40.75 -35.65 9.76
CA GLY A 77 41.00 -36.28 11.06
C GLY A 77 40.42 -35.43 12.20
N GLU A 78 39.82 -36.07 13.21
CA GLU A 78 39.26 -35.42 14.40
C GLU A 78 40.27 -34.51 15.16
N ASP A 79 41.56 -34.62 14.82
CA ASP A 79 42.71 -33.96 15.42
C ASP A 79 43.36 -32.89 14.51
N MET A 80 42.61 -32.23 13.62
CA MET A 80 43.14 -31.10 12.84
C MET A 80 43.69 -30.00 13.76
N PHE A 81 44.97 -29.65 13.59
CA PHE A 81 45.70 -28.70 14.45
C PHE A 81 45.97 -29.20 15.89
N ALA A 82 45.82 -30.49 16.21
CA ALA A 82 46.07 -31.03 17.55
C ALA A 82 47.49 -30.71 18.07
N ASP A 83 48.51 -30.86 17.20
CA ASP A 83 49.90 -30.56 17.53
C ASP A 83 50.33 -29.14 17.15
N TRP A 84 49.46 -28.32 16.55
CA TRP A 84 49.81 -26.99 16.06
C TRP A 84 50.36 -26.07 17.16
N TYR A 85 49.80 -26.17 18.36
CA TYR A 85 50.27 -25.43 19.54
C TYR A 85 51.71 -25.81 19.93
N LYS A 86 52.07 -27.10 19.84
CA LYS A 86 53.42 -27.61 20.11
C LYS A 86 54.37 -27.26 18.98
N ASP A 87 53.98 -27.52 17.73
CA ASP A 87 54.80 -27.33 16.54
C ASP A 87 55.21 -25.87 16.35
N ASN A 88 54.37 -24.95 16.78
CA ASN A 88 54.63 -23.52 16.73
C ASN A 88 55.24 -22.95 18.04
N ASN A 89 55.63 -23.80 19.00
CA ASN A 89 56.21 -23.42 20.30
C ASN A 89 55.42 -22.31 21.02
N ILE A 90 54.07 -22.36 20.96
CA ILE A 90 53.21 -21.30 21.48
C ILE A 90 53.40 -21.12 22.99
N LYS A 91 53.76 -22.19 23.72
CA LYS A 91 54.06 -22.15 25.16
C LYS A 91 55.16 -21.15 25.55
N GLU A 92 56.16 -20.94 24.69
CA GLU A 92 57.27 -20.03 24.94
C GLU A 92 56.97 -18.58 24.46
N TYR A 93 55.81 -18.38 23.84
CA TYR A 93 55.44 -17.09 23.29
C TYR A 93 54.88 -16.13 24.35
N SER A 94 55.59 -15.04 24.63
CA SER A 94 55.25 -14.08 25.68
C SER A 94 53.89 -13.36 25.52
N GLN A 95 53.24 -13.45 24.36
CA GLN A 95 51.94 -12.83 24.08
C GLN A 95 50.87 -13.84 23.64
N THR A 96 50.92 -15.09 24.13
CA THR A 96 49.88 -16.13 23.91
C THR A 96 48.46 -15.60 24.10
N TYR A 97 48.27 -14.80 25.14
CA TYR A 97 47.00 -14.16 25.50
C TYR A 97 46.40 -13.33 24.34
N LYS A 98 47.23 -12.61 23.58
CA LYS A 98 46.75 -11.81 22.43
C LYS A 98 46.40 -12.69 21.23
N LEU A 99 47.16 -13.78 21.03
CA LEU A 99 46.91 -14.74 19.97
C LEU A 99 45.56 -15.44 20.23
N PHE A 100 45.32 -15.89 21.46
CA PHE A 100 44.08 -16.52 21.89
C PHE A 100 42.87 -15.59 21.73
N GLY A 101 42.99 -14.33 22.19
CA GLY A 101 41.92 -13.34 22.01
C GLY A 101 41.58 -13.08 20.54
N PHE A 102 42.56 -13.20 19.64
CA PHE A 102 42.31 -13.06 18.21
C PHE A 102 41.59 -14.28 17.63
N PHE A 103 41.96 -15.50 18.04
CA PHE A 103 41.24 -16.70 17.63
C PHE A 103 39.81 -16.78 18.17
N ASN A 104 39.55 -16.24 19.36
CA ASN A 104 38.17 -16.05 19.85
C ASN A 104 37.38 -15.05 18.98
N THR A 105 38.03 -13.98 18.49
CA THR A 105 37.39 -13.05 17.55
C THR A 105 37.02 -13.76 16.24
N ILE A 106 37.93 -14.61 15.74
CA ILE A 106 37.66 -15.46 14.58
C ILE A 106 36.49 -16.42 14.87
N ALA A 107 36.53 -17.13 16.01
CA ALA A 107 35.49 -18.07 16.41
C ALA A 107 34.11 -17.40 16.47
N HIS A 108 34.02 -16.22 17.06
CA HIS A 108 32.78 -15.42 17.08
C HIS A 108 32.30 -15.08 15.67
N GLY A 109 33.21 -14.66 14.78
CA GLY A 109 32.91 -14.33 13.38
C GLY A 109 32.40 -15.51 12.54
N VAL A 110 32.77 -16.74 12.92
CA VAL A 110 32.30 -17.97 12.27
C VAL A 110 31.21 -18.72 13.08
N HIS A 111 30.66 -18.11 14.12
CA HIS A 111 29.62 -18.69 14.99
C HIS A 111 30.05 -19.96 15.76
N VAL A 112 31.33 -20.05 16.12
CA VAL A 112 31.88 -21.08 17.00
C VAL A 112 31.94 -20.54 18.44
N LYS A 113 31.61 -21.40 19.42
CA LYS A 113 31.64 -21.03 20.84
C LYS A 113 33.07 -20.64 21.27
N GLU A 114 33.21 -19.48 21.88
CA GLU A 114 34.47 -18.97 22.44
C GLU A 114 34.90 -19.77 23.68
N GLU A 115 36.21 -19.80 23.93
CA GLU A 115 36.76 -20.33 25.18
C GLU A 115 37.03 -19.21 26.18
N SER A 116 36.57 -19.39 27.44
CA SER A 116 36.59 -18.36 28.49
C SER A 116 37.88 -18.31 29.31
N GLY A 117 38.86 -19.18 29.04
CA GLY A 117 40.12 -19.31 29.78
C GLY A 117 41.36 -18.87 28.99
N TRP A 118 42.46 -18.57 29.69
CA TRP A 118 43.80 -18.44 29.08
C TRP A 118 44.39 -19.82 28.78
N GLY A 119 43.70 -20.54 27.90
CA GLY A 119 43.57 -21.99 27.94
C GLY A 119 44.83 -22.82 27.77
N THR A 120 44.73 -24.05 28.27
CA THR A 120 45.73 -25.11 28.08
C THR A 120 45.93 -25.40 26.59
N GLU A 121 47.00 -26.11 26.27
CA GLU A 121 47.26 -26.61 24.91
C GLU A 121 46.03 -27.29 24.28
N GLU A 122 45.34 -28.13 25.07
CA GLU A 122 44.15 -28.86 24.66
C GLU A 122 42.97 -27.93 24.29
N GLU A 123 42.73 -26.87 25.07
CA GLU A 123 41.66 -25.91 24.81
C GLU A 123 41.91 -25.09 23.53
N PHE A 124 43.19 -24.75 23.26
CA PHE A 124 43.54 -24.01 22.04
C PHE A 124 43.40 -24.88 20.79
N SER A 125 43.92 -26.11 20.82
CA SER A 125 43.78 -27.03 19.69
C SER A 125 42.31 -27.38 19.41
N ALA A 126 41.49 -27.54 20.45
CA ALA A 126 40.05 -27.75 20.31
C ALA A 126 39.33 -26.55 19.67
N LEU A 127 39.73 -25.32 20.01
CA LEU A 127 39.19 -24.11 19.39
C LEU A 127 39.51 -24.06 17.88
N LEU A 128 40.77 -24.31 17.51
CA LEU A 128 41.20 -24.34 16.11
C LEU A 128 40.47 -25.42 15.31
N SER A 129 40.31 -26.61 15.90
CA SER A 129 39.58 -27.74 15.29
C SER A 129 38.12 -27.36 15.00
N ARG A 130 37.43 -26.71 15.95
CA ARG A 130 36.03 -26.27 15.74
C ARG A 130 35.89 -25.19 14.67
N ILE A 131 36.84 -24.25 14.62
CA ILE A 131 36.87 -23.22 13.55
C ILE A 131 37.07 -23.90 12.19
N ALA A 132 38.01 -24.85 12.10
CA ALA A 132 38.27 -25.60 10.87
C ALA A 132 37.05 -26.40 10.42
N GLN A 133 36.42 -27.13 11.34
CA GLN A 133 35.19 -27.89 11.07
C GLN A 133 34.09 -27.00 10.51
N ARG A 134 33.92 -25.80 11.08
CA ARG A 134 32.90 -24.85 10.62
C ARG A 134 33.18 -24.33 9.20
N CYS A 135 34.45 -24.16 8.84
CA CYS A 135 34.85 -23.78 7.48
C CYS A 135 34.65 -24.91 6.46
N ILE A 136 34.69 -26.17 6.91
CA ILE A 136 34.42 -27.34 6.07
C ILE A 136 32.92 -27.48 5.81
N GLU A 137 32.08 -27.20 6.81
CA GLU A 137 30.62 -27.17 6.66
C GLU A 137 30.16 -26.07 5.69
N GLU A 138 30.76 -24.88 5.76
CA GLU A 138 30.38 -23.72 4.95
C GLU A 138 31.65 -22.96 4.50
N LEU A 139 32.07 -23.17 3.23
CA LEU A 139 33.30 -22.58 2.66
C LEU A 139 33.33 -21.05 2.69
N GLU A 140 32.18 -20.38 2.75
CA GLU A 140 32.07 -18.91 2.89
C GLU A 140 32.75 -18.38 4.16
N TYR A 141 32.90 -19.19 5.21
CA TYR A 141 33.60 -18.76 6.43
C TYR A 141 35.09 -18.55 6.23
N ILE A 142 35.72 -19.15 5.21
CA ILE A 142 37.14 -18.89 4.89
C ILE A 142 37.33 -17.43 4.49
N GLU A 143 36.41 -16.90 3.69
CA GLU A 143 36.42 -15.49 3.26
C GLU A 143 36.20 -14.56 4.46
N LYS A 144 35.27 -14.90 5.37
CA LYS A 144 35.07 -14.16 6.62
C LYS A 144 36.30 -14.18 7.53
N ILE A 145 37.01 -15.31 7.63
CA ILE A 145 38.26 -15.40 8.38
C ILE A 145 39.33 -14.49 7.77
N ALA A 146 39.45 -14.50 6.44
CA ALA A 146 40.37 -13.63 5.73
C ALA A 146 40.06 -12.15 5.99
N ASP A 147 38.78 -11.76 5.98
CA ASP A 147 38.33 -10.40 6.29
C ASP A 147 38.70 -10.00 7.73
N ILE A 148 38.44 -10.86 8.72
CA ILE A 148 38.79 -10.60 10.13
C ILE A 148 40.32 -10.45 10.30
N ILE A 149 41.10 -11.29 9.65
CA ILE A 149 42.57 -11.20 9.66
C ILE A 149 43.02 -9.89 9.00
N ASN A 150 42.47 -9.55 7.84
CA ASN A 150 42.87 -8.39 7.05
C ASN A 150 42.37 -7.05 7.63
N GLU A 151 41.27 -7.03 8.36
CA GLU A 151 40.79 -5.84 9.10
C GLU A 151 41.84 -5.39 10.12
N LYS A 152 42.46 -6.34 10.83
CA LYS A 152 43.51 -6.05 11.82
C LYS A 152 44.91 -5.96 11.20
N TYR A 153 45.19 -6.78 10.19
CA TYR A 153 46.49 -6.89 9.52
C TYR A 153 46.30 -6.91 8.00
N PRO A 154 46.18 -5.74 7.34
CA PRO A 154 45.91 -5.66 5.91
C PRO A 154 46.91 -6.46 5.07
N GLY A 155 46.39 -7.37 4.23
CA GLY A 155 47.19 -8.19 3.31
C GLY A 155 47.89 -9.38 3.93
N LEU A 156 47.51 -9.79 5.16
CA LEU A 156 48.10 -10.95 5.83
C LEU A 156 47.45 -12.28 5.38
N ALA A 157 46.13 -12.28 5.18
CA ALA A 157 45.36 -13.41 4.70
C ALA A 157 44.97 -13.20 3.23
N THR A 158 45.89 -13.51 2.32
CA THR A 158 45.65 -13.43 0.88
C THR A 158 45.50 -14.83 0.28
N PRO A 159 44.85 -15.00 -0.87
CA PRO A 159 44.77 -16.31 -1.54
C PRO A 159 46.13 -16.81 -2.07
N PHE A 160 47.18 -15.97 -2.08
CA PHE A 160 48.50 -16.28 -2.64
C PHE A 160 49.58 -16.38 -1.56
N ARG A 161 50.30 -17.50 -1.48
CA ARG A 161 51.41 -17.72 -0.53
C ARG A 161 52.66 -16.88 -0.80
N THR A 162 52.81 -16.44 -2.04
CA THR A 162 53.96 -15.72 -2.59
C THR A 162 53.46 -14.60 -3.49
N GLU A 163 54.32 -13.64 -3.83
CA GLU A 163 53.95 -12.55 -4.74
C GLU A 163 53.35 -13.13 -6.03
N PRO A 164 52.04 -12.91 -6.28
CA PRO A 164 51.39 -13.44 -7.46
C PRO A 164 51.93 -12.76 -8.70
N SER A 165 52.04 -13.51 -9.79
CA SER A 165 52.29 -12.92 -11.10
C SER A 165 51.10 -12.05 -11.53
N LEU A 166 51.35 -11.09 -12.44
CA LEU A 166 50.32 -10.21 -13.00
C LEU A 166 49.16 -11.02 -13.62
N GLU A 167 49.48 -12.14 -14.26
CA GLU A 167 48.50 -13.05 -14.87
C GLU A 167 47.61 -13.69 -13.79
N GLN A 168 48.20 -14.18 -12.70
CA GLN A 168 47.44 -14.81 -11.59
C GLN A 168 46.52 -13.84 -10.85
N LEU A 169 46.93 -12.58 -10.68
CA LEU A 169 46.10 -11.53 -10.08
C LEU A 169 44.87 -11.21 -10.95
N ASN A 170 45.10 -11.00 -12.24
CA ASN A 170 44.03 -10.69 -13.18
C ASN A 170 43.07 -11.87 -13.37
N GLU A 171 43.57 -13.11 -13.42
CA GLU A 171 42.74 -14.32 -13.48
C GLU A 171 41.86 -14.48 -12.22
N TYR A 172 42.42 -14.25 -11.03
CA TYR A 172 41.68 -14.34 -9.77
C TYR A 172 40.57 -13.29 -9.68
N GLU A 173 40.85 -12.04 -10.03
CA GLU A 173 39.81 -10.99 -10.05
C GLU A 173 38.73 -11.26 -11.08
N GLN A 174 39.09 -11.76 -12.27
CA GLN A 174 38.12 -12.18 -13.26
C GLN A 174 37.23 -13.32 -12.73
N GLN A 175 37.81 -14.32 -12.06
CA GLN A 175 37.04 -15.42 -11.46
C GLN A 175 36.09 -14.92 -10.36
N GLN A 176 36.53 -14.01 -9.49
CA GLN A 176 35.70 -13.40 -8.44
C GLN A 176 34.56 -12.55 -9.03
N TYR A 177 34.84 -11.80 -10.10
CA TYR A 177 33.82 -11.05 -10.84
C TYR A 177 32.77 -12.00 -11.43
N GLN A 178 33.19 -13.09 -12.10
CA GLN A 178 32.28 -14.07 -12.69
C GLN A 178 31.42 -14.76 -11.62
N ARG A 179 31.99 -15.13 -10.46
CA ARG A 179 31.26 -15.73 -9.35
C ARG A 179 30.18 -14.79 -8.80
N LYS A 180 30.52 -13.52 -8.57
CA LYS A 180 29.54 -12.49 -8.14
C LYS A 180 28.43 -12.26 -9.17
N VAL A 181 28.78 -12.23 -10.46
CA VAL A 181 27.79 -12.13 -11.54
C VAL A 181 26.84 -13.32 -11.50
N GLN A 182 27.35 -14.54 -11.30
CA GLN A 182 26.55 -15.77 -11.23
C GLN A 182 25.63 -15.79 -10.00
N GLU A 183 26.09 -15.39 -8.82
CA GLU A 183 25.27 -15.27 -7.61
C GLU A 183 24.14 -14.24 -7.76
N ILE A 184 24.43 -13.10 -8.40
CA ILE A 184 23.42 -12.09 -8.74
C ILE A 184 22.40 -12.67 -9.74
N GLN A 185 22.88 -13.41 -10.74
CA GLN A 185 22.03 -14.06 -11.73
C GLN A 185 21.08 -15.09 -11.08
N GLU A 186 21.58 -15.89 -10.14
CA GLU A 186 20.79 -16.88 -9.40
C GLU A 186 19.74 -16.21 -8.48
N ARG A 187 20.09 -15.11 -7.80
CA ARG A 187 19.16 -14.30 -7.00
C ARG A 187 18.09 -13.61 -7.85
N ILE A 188 18.44 -13.19 -9.06
CA ILE A 188 17.48 -12.63 -10.02
C ILE A 188 16.53 -13.76 -10.48
N ASN A 189 17.06 -14.91 -10.87
CA ASN A 189 16.29 -16.07 -11.32
C ASN A 189 15.36 -16.63 -10.24
N SER A 190 15.77 -16.65 -8.97
CA SER A 190 14.89 -17.06 -7.86
C SER A 190 13.76 -16.06 -7.61
N ASN A 191 13.99 -14.77 -7.84
CA ASN A 191 12.99 -13.72 -7.68
C ASN A 191 12.10 -13.51 -8.91
N ILE A 192 12.51 -13.95 -10.10
CA ILE A 192 11.73 -13.85 -11.34
C ILE A 192 10.36 -14.56 -11.20
N GLY A 193 10.27 -15.66 -10.45
CA GLY A 193 8.99 -16.33 -10.18
C GLY A 193 7.99 -15.51 -9.36
N ASP A 194 8.49 -14.70 -8.41
CA ASP A 194 7.67 -13.77 -7.62
C ASP A 194 7.38 -12.48 -8.39
N PHE A 195 8.32 -12.01 -9.22
CA PHE A 195 8.07 -10.91 -10.15
C PHE A 195 7.05 -11.28 -11.23
N ASP A 196 7.04 -12.51 -11.75
CA ASP A 196 6.07 -12.97 -12.76
C ASP A 196 4.66 -13.12 -12.16
N LYS A 197 4.56 -13.55 -10.90
CA LYS A 197 3.30 -13.50 -10.13
C LYS A 197 2.85 -12.07 -9.89
N GLN A 198 3.76 -11.17 -9.52
CA GLN A 198 3.47 -9.75 -9.36
C GLN A 198 3.08 -9.11 -10.70
N LEU A 199 3.70 -9.48 -11.83
CA LEU A 199 3.37 -8.99 -13.16
C LEU A 199 1.99 -9.45 -13.60
N LYS A 200 1.67 -10.74 -13.45
CA LYS A 200 0.34 -11.29 -13.71
C LYS A 200 -0.74 -10.64 -12.84
N ARG A 201 -0.41 -10.32 -11.59
CA ARG A 201 -1.26 -9.52 -10.71
C ARG A 201 -1.41 -8.08 -11.23
N ILE A 202 -0.34 -7.39 -11.58
CA ILE A 202 -0.40 -6.04 -12.17
C ILE A 202 -1.23 -6.03 -13.48
N GLU A 203 -1.14 -7.08 -14.29
CA GLU A 203 -1.98 -7.26 -15.49
C GLU A 203 -3.45 -7.54 -15.17
N ALA A 204 -3.74 -8.24 -14.07
CA ALA A 204 -5.10 -8.40 -13.57
C ALA A 204 -5.68 -7.07 -13.02
N ALA A 205 -4.86 -6.26 -12.33
CA ALA A 205 -5.21 -4.90 -11.91
C ALA A 205 -5.55 -3.96 -13.08
N LYS A 206 -5.01 -4.20 -14.30
CA LYS A 206 -5.43 -3.46 -15.51
C LYS A 206 -6.88 -3.69 -15.91
N LYS A 207 -7.50 -4.79 -15.45
CA LYS A 207 -8.87 -5.16 -15.82
C LYS A 207 -9.92 -4.78 -14.78
N THR A 208 -9.50 -4.46 -13.55
CA THR A 208 -10.43 -4.15 -12.46
C THR A 208 -11.01 -2.75 -12.64
N ASP A 209 -12.34 -2.68 -12.64
CA ASP A 209 -13.10 -1.46 -12.87
C ASP A 209 -14.06 -1.26 -11.69
N ILE A 210 -13.77 -0.26 -10.84
CA ILE A 210 -14.54 0.02 -9.62
C ILE A 210 -16.00 0.32 -9.93
N GLU A 211 -16.31 0.92 -11.07
CA GLU A 211 -17.67 1.33 -11.45
C GLU A 211 -18.49 0.11 -11.84
N LYS A 212 -17.87 -0.84 -12.56
CA LYS A 212 -18.46 -2.16 -12.82
C LYS A 212 -18.68 -2.94 -11.52
N LEU A 213 -17.72 -2.91 -10.61
CA LEU A 213 -17.87 -3.56 -9.30
C LEU A 213 -19.01 -2.91 -8.49
N ALA A 214 -19.11 -1.59 -8.47
CA ALA A 214 -20.19 -0.87 -7.80
C ALA A 214 -21.57 -1.26 -8.36
N LYS A 215 -21.70 -1.36 -9.69
CA LYS A 215 -22.91 -1.87 -10.37
C LYS A 215 -23.26 -3.30 -9.95
N GLN A 216 -22.28 -4.19 -9.91
CA GLN A 216 -22.47 -5.57 -9.47
C GLN A 216 -22.93 -5.66 -8.00
N LEU A 217 -22.29 -4.92 -7.09
CA LEU A 217 -22.66 -4.91 -5.68
C LEU A 217 -24.04 -4.29 -5.45
N ASN A 218 -24.40 -3.28 -6.24
CA ASN A 218 -25.72 -2.63 -6.18
C ASN A 218 -26.86 -3.58 -6.58
N ARG A 219 -26.61 -4.64 -7.38
CA ARG A 219 -27.59 -5.70 -7.65
C ARG A 219 -27.91 -6.54 -6.43
N ILE A 220 -26.95 -6.71 -5.51
CA ILE A 220 -27.12 -7.52 -4.28
C ILE A 220 -27.78 -6.68 -3.19
N VAL A 221 -27.23 -5.49 -2.95
CA VAL A 221 -27.70 -4.56 -1.92
C VAL A 221 -27.88 -3.21 -2.58
N ILE A 222 -29.14 -2.88 -2.86
CA ILE A 222 -29.54 -1.68 -3.58
C ILE A 222 -29.48 -0.49 -2.63
N VAL A 223 -28.38 0.26 -2.70
CA VAL A 223 -28.19 1.53 -1.98
C VAL A 223 -27.83 2.69 -2.92
N GLY A 224 -27.56 2.38 -4.19
CA GLY A 224 -27.14 3.33 -5.23
C GLY A 224 -25.71 3.03 -5.71
N GLU A 225 -25.49 3.11 -7.01
CA GLU A 225 -24.17 2.87 -7.63
C GLU A 225 -23.12 3.88 -7.12
N ALA A 226 -23.46 5.17 -7.09
CA ALA A 226 -22.59 6.21 -6.55
C ALA A 226 -22.23 5.99 -5.07
N VAL A 227 -23.17 5.45 -4.27
CA VAL A 227 -22.90 5.10 -2.86
C VAL A 227 -21.88 3.97 -2.77
N TRP A 228 -22.03 2.94 -3.62
CA TRP A 228 -21.05 1.86 -3.70
C TRP A 228 -19.67 2.32 -4.16
N GLU A 229 -19.60 3.21 -5.15
CA GLU A 229 -18.33 3.81 -5.57
C GLU A 229 -17.64 4.55 -4.42
N LEU A 230 -18.37 5.41 -3.70
CA LEU A 230 -17.83 6.12 -2.52
C LEU A 230 -17.31 5.16 -1.45
N VAL A 231 -18.05 4.08 -1.18
CA VAL A 231 -17.63 3.05 -0.22
C VAL A 231 -16.37 2.33 -0.70
N LEU A 232 -16.32 1.90 -1.98
CA LEU A 232 -15.17 1.20 -2.55
C LEU A 232 -13.92 2.09 -2.58
N TYR A 233 -14.03 3.35 -3.01
CA TYR A 233 -12.92 4.31 -2.92
C TYR A 233 -12.50 4.55 -1.46
N GLY A 234 -13.45 4.58 -0.52
CA GLY A 234 -13.17 4.55 0.91
C GLY A 234 -12.26 3.38 1.30
N LEU A 235 -12.64 2.14 0.96
CA LEU A 235 -11.87 0.94 1.27
C LEU A 235 -10.47 0.91 0.64
N MET A 236 -10.31 1.52 -0.54
CA MET A 236 -9.03 1.57 -1.24
C MET A 236 -8.11 2.69 -0.75
N SER A 237 -8.66 3.79 -0.22
CA SER A 237 -7.92 4.99 0.16
C SER A 237 -6.74 4.80 1.13
N PRO A 238 -6.70 3.83 2.08
CA PRO A 238 -5.51 3.58 2.89
C PRO A 238 -4.28 3.17 2.07
N ASN A 239 -4.47 2.64 0.85
CA ASN A 239 -3.38 2.19 0.00
C ASN A 239 -2.85 3.31 -0.91
N ALA A 240 -3.50 4.48 -0.94
CA ALA A 240 -3.04 5.63 -1.70
C ALA A 240 -1.92 6.36 -0.93
N PRO A 241 -0.93 6.96 -1.63
CA PRO A 241 0.11 7.73 -0.98
C PRO A 241 -0.48 8.95 -0.30
N ARG A 242 0.18 9.42 0.76
CA ARG A 242 -0.18 10.69 1.39
C ARG A 242 -0.01 11.85 0.43
N MET A 243 -0.82 12.88 0.65
CA MET A 243 -0.91 14.03 -0.22
C MET A 243 -0.07 15.17 0.29
N LEU A 244 0.46 15.98 -0.62
CA LEU A 244 1.19 17.20 -0.27
C LEU A 244 0.36 18.42 -0.64
N VAL A 245 -0.09 19.17 0.35
CA VAL A 245 -0.78 20.45 0.18
C VAL A 245 0.04 21.52 0.88
N ASN A 246 0.50 22.53 0.14
CA ASN A 246 1.40 23.59 0.65
C ASN A 246 2.65 23.04 1.38
N ASN A 247 3.25 21.95 0.86
CA ASN A 247 4.38 21.23 1.46
C ASN A 247 4.13 20.60 2.84
N LEU A 248 2.88 20.55 3.29
CA LEU A 248 2.48 19.77 4.45
C LEU A 248 1.94 18.42 4.00
N ASP A 249 2.19 17.41 4.82
CA ASP A 249 1.70 16.05 4.62
C ASP A 249 0.22 15.97 5.06
N TYR A 250 -0.63 15.46 4.18
CA TYR A 250 -2.05 15.29 4.39
C TYR A 250 -2.44 13.83 4.20
N ARG A 251 -3.34 13.37 5.06
CA ARG A 251 -3.86 12.00 5.01
C ARG A 251 -4.48 11.66 3.66
N ALA A 252 -4.37 10.39 3.24
CA ALA A 252 -4.99 9.89 2.02
C ALA A 252 -6.40 9.31 2.26
N CYS A 253 -6.68 8.84 3.47
CA CYS A 253 -7.90 8.10 3.80
C CYS A 253 -9.18 8.91 3.54
N ILE A 254 -10.21 8.24 3.01
CA ILE A 254 -11.57 8.76 2.79
C ILE A 254 -12.50 8.09 3.79
N HIS A 255 -12.93 8.81 4.82
CA HIS A 255 -13.84 8.29 5.83
C HIS A 255 -15.28 8.34 5.36
N VAL A 256 -16.01 7.25 5.57
CA VAL A 256 -17.38 7.07 5.10
C VAL A 256 -18.29 6.78 6.28
N MET A 257 -19.41 7.49 6.35
CA MET A 257 -20.46 7.31 7.34
C MET A 257 -21.81 7.10 6.64
N LEU A 258 -22.43 5.95 6.91
CA LEU A 258 -23.79 5.62 6.52
C LEU A 258 -24.75 6.00 7.65
N ALA A 259 -25.45 7.12 7.51
CA ALA A 259 -26.40 7.60 8.51
C ALA A 259 -27.82 7.36 8.01
N GLY A 260 -28.60 6.50 8.66
CA GLY A 260 -29.90 6.18 8.08
C GLY A 260 -30.88 5.43 8.94
N ASP A 261 -32.10 5.33 8.43
CA ASP A 261 -33.17 4.60 9.08
C ASP A 261 -32.78 3.14 9.33
N ILE A 262 -33.41 2.49 10.29
CA ILE A 262 -33.35 1.03 10.40
C ILE A 262 -33.81 0.37 9.10
N SER A 263 -33.34 -0.85 8.85
CA SER A 263 -33.69 -1.65 7.65
C SER A 263 -33.28 -1.06 6.29
N THR A 264 -32.38 -0.07 6.24
CA THR A 264 -31.79 0.47 4.99
C THR A 264 -30.53 -0.27 4.53
N ALA A 265 -30.41 -1.56 4.88
CA ALA A 265 -29.31 -2.45 4.49
C ALA A 265 -27.87 -2.03 4.92
N LYS A 266 -27.70 -1.06 5.82
CA LYS A 266 -26.37 -0.62 6.33
C LYS A 266 -25.47 -1.78 6.76
N SER A 267 -25.96 -2.68 7.61
CA SER A 267 -25.20 -3.86 8.07
C SER A 267 -24.93 -4.86 6.94
N LYS A 268 -25.73 -4.88 5.86
CA LYS A 268 -25.47 -5.71 4.68
C LYS A 268 -24.35 -5.11 3.83
N VAL A 269 -24.30 -3.78 3.70
CA VAL A 269 -23.15 -3.08 3.10
C VAL A 269 -21.87 -3.44 3.85
N HIS A 270 -21.85 -3.30 5.19
CA HIS A 270 -20.69 -3.68 6.01
C HIS A 270 -20.27 -5.15 5.84
N LYS A 271 -21.24 -6.07 5.77
CA LYS A 271 -20.97 -7.50 5.51
C LYS A 271 -20.31 -7.73 4.16
N ILE A 272 -20.78 -7.08 3.10
CA ILE A 272 -20.14 -7.16 1.78
C ILE A 272 -18.73 -6.59 1.85
N CYS A 273 -18.56 -5.39 2.43
CA CYS A 273 -17.25 -4.78 2.59
C CYS A 273 -16.28 -5.73 3.31
N LYS A 274 -16.71 -6.44 4.36
CA LYS A 274 -15.90 -7.45 5.08
C LYS A 274 -15.34 -8.53 4.15
N LEU A 275 -16.13 -8.93 3.16
CA LEU A 275 -15.75 -10.00 2.23
C LEU A 275 -14.78 -9.52 1.14
N VAL A 276 -14.86 -8.24 0.75
CA VAL A 276 -14.13 -7.73 -0.42
C VAL A 276 -12.97 -6.80 -0.10
N ALA A 277 -12.94 -6.17 1.07
CA ALA A 277 -11.89 -5.22 1.42
C ALA A 277 -10.52 -5.89 1.52
N PRO A 278 -9.43 -5.24 1.05
CA PRO A 278 -8.09 -5.84 1.10
C PRO A 278 -7.62 -6.15 2.52
N LYS A 279 -7.86 -5.23 3.45
CA LYS A 279 -7.55 -5.38 4.86
C LYS A 279 -8.63 -4.68 5.70
N MET A 280 -9.28 -5.43 6.58
CA MET A 280 -10.36 -4.88 7.41
C MET A 280 -10.39 -5.48 8.81
N VAL A 281 -10.63 -4.61 9.80
CA VAL A 281 -10.94 -4.96 11.18
C VAL A 281 -12.35 -4.50 11.52
N ILE A 282 -13.09 -5.29 12.30
CA ILE A 282 -14.46 -4.98 12.71
C ILE A 282 -14.45 -4.66 14.19
N VAL A 283 -15.21 -3.63 14.53
CA VAL A 283 -15.43 -3.24 15.91
C VAL A 283 -16.91 -3.11 16.19
N ASP A 284 -17.33 -3.86 17.21
CA ASP A 284 -18.66 -3.74 17.80
C ASP A 284 -18.62 -2.85 19.06
N ASP A 285 -17.75 -3.20 20.02
CA ASP A 285 -17.51 -2.41 21.23
C ASP A 285 -16.00 -2.24 21.47
N MET A 286 -15.60 -1.05 21.92
CA MET A 286 -14.19 -0.73 22.14
C MET A 286 -13.97 0.19 23.34
N THR A 287 -12.96 -0.19 24.12
CA THR A 287 -12.36 0.67 25.13
C THR A 287 -11.06 1.27 24.62
N LYS A 288 -10.63 2.42 25.19
CA LYS A 288 -9.35 3.05 24.82
C LYS A 288 -8.15 2.08 24.86
N PRO A 289 -8.01 1.19 25.87
CA PRO A 289 -6.92 0.21 25.90
C PRO A 289 -6.99 -0.83 24.76
N SER A 290 -8.17 -1.22 24.31
CA SER A 290 -8.33 -2.18 23.19
C SER A 290 -7.90 -1.57 21.85
N LEU A 291 -8.08 -0.25 21.71
CA LEU A 291 -7.63 0.51 20.55
C LEU A 291 -6.11 0.66 20.48
N GLU A 292 -5.48 1.10 21.58
CA GLU A 292 -4.07 1.47 21.60
C GLU A 292 -3.11 0.34 21.99
N GLY A 293 -3.64 -0.72 22.61
CA GLY A 293 -2.87 -1.81 23.19
C GLY A 293 -2.80 -1.75 24.72
N VAL A 294 -2.66 -2.91 25.36
CA VAL A 294 -2.57 -3.06 26.82
C VAL A 294 -1.12 -3.29 27.23
N PHE A 295 -0.68 -2.66 28.32
CA PHE A 295 0.64 -2.92 28.88
C PHE A 295 0.63 -4.21 29.71
N LYS A 296 1.59 -5.09 29.46
CA LYS A 296 1.79 -6.32 30.22
C LYS A 296 3.22 -6.37 30.74
N ILE A 297 3.36 -6.61 32.05
CA ILE A 297 4.66 -6.65 32.73
C ILE A 297 5.53 -7.73 32.08
N GLY A 298 6.74 -7.36 31.68
CA GLY A 298 7.71 -8.25 31.01
C GLY A 298 7.56 -8.36 29.48
N GLU A 299 6.43 -7.93 28.92
CA GLU A 299 6.15 -8.01 27.46
C GLU A 299 5.88 -6.65 26.82
N GLY A 300 5.75 -5.59 27.62
CA GLY A 300 5.51 -4.22 27.18
C GLY A 300 4.12 -3.96 26.64
N ILE A 301 3.98 -2.97 25.75
CA ILE A 301 2.68 -2.56 25.19
C ILE A 301 2.29 -3.49 24.04
N GLN A 302 1.25 -4.29 24.24
CA GLN A 302 0.72 -5.24 23.25
C GLN A 302 0.08 -4.53 22.05
N GLU A 303 -0.11 -5.28 20.96
CA GLU A 303 -0.86 -4.80 19.80
C GLU A 303 -2.33 -4.56 20.15
N GLY A 304 -2.87 -3.45 19.66
CA GLY A 304 -4.28 -3.11 19.72
C GLY A 304 -4.94 -3.21 18.35
N ILE A 305 -6.22 -2.85 18.30
CA ILE A 305 -7.02 -2.85 17.07
C ILE A 305 -6.42 -1.92 16.01
N LEU A 306 -5.79 -0.82 16.43
CA LEU A 306 -5.20 0.15 15.51
C LEU A 306 -3.98 -0.42 14.78
N ASP A 307 -3.15 -1.22 15.45
CA ASP A 307 -2.00 -1.89 14.82
C ASP A 307 -2.48 -2.90 13.78
N GLN A 308 -3.53 -3.66 14.13
CA GLN A 308 -4.14 -4.62 13.21
C GLN A 308 -4.75 -3.93 12.00
N ALA A 309 -5.36 -2.76 12.18
CA ALA A 309 -6.03 -2.02 11.11
C ALA A 309 -5.11 -1.11 10.29
N GLN A 310 -3.81 -1.09 10.57
CA GLN A 310 -2.84 -0.24 9.89
C GLN A 310 -2.80 -0.54 8.38
N ASN A 311 -2.84 0.49 7.53
CA ASN A 311 -2.96 0.41 6.07
C ASN A 311 -4.20 -0.37 5.60
N GLY A 312 -5.31 -0.23 6.33
CA GLY A 312 -6.58 -0.89 6.04
C GLY A 312 -7.78 -0.09 6.54
N SER A 313 -8.91 -0.77 6.67
CA SER A 313 -10.18 -0.16 7.08
C SER A 313 -10.67 -0.71 8.43
N ILE A 314 -11.34 0.15 9.21
CA ILE A 314 -12.11 -0.25 10.39
C ILE A 314 -13.60 -0.07 10.07
N ILE A 315 -14.39 -1.11 10.30
CA ILE A 315 -15.85 -1.01 10.37
C ILE A 315 -16.28 -0.74 11.80
N VAL A 316 -17.17 0.24 11.96
CA VAL A 316 -17.92 0.46 13.21
C VAL A 316 -19.41 0.37 12.88
N GLU A 317 -20.04 -0.76 13.22
CA GLU A 317 -21.44 -1.02 12.84
C GLU A 317 -22.42 -0.10 13.55
N GLU A 318 -22.17 0.22 14.82
CA GLU A 318 -22.98 1.14 15.62
C GLU A 318 -22.14 2.30 16.13
N PHE A 319 -21.85 3.25 15.26
CA PHE A 319 -21.18 4.47 15.65
C PHE A 319 -22.09 5.28 16.56
N ASN A 320 -21.68 5.42 17.82
CA ASN A 320 -22.45 6.07 18.86
C ASN A 320 -21.71 7.32 19.42
N PRO A 321 -22.38 8.17 20.22
CA PRO A 321 -21.76 9.36 20.78
C PRO A 321 -20.58 9.10 21.73
N GLN A 322 -20.44 7.89 22.28
CA GLN A 322 -19.30 7.55 23.14
C GLN A 322 -18.02 7.49 22.31
N PHE A 323 -18.05 6.82 21.15
CA PHE A 323 -16.93 6.84 20.19
C PHE A 323 -16.55 8.27 19.79
N ALA A 324 -17.53 9.10 19.45
CA ALA A 324 -17.30 10.49 19.04
C ALA A 324 -16.71 11.40 20.15
N LYS A 325 -16.87 11.00 21.42
CA LYS A 325 -16.30 11.71 22.59
C LYS A 325 -14.86 11.28 22.88
N MET A 326 -14.40 10.13 22.39
CA MET A 326 -13.02 9.66 22.59
C MET A 326 -12.03 10.56 21.81
N PRO A 327 -11.10 11.27 22.48
CA PRO A 327 -10.13 12.12 21.79
C PRO A 327 -9.25 11.33 20.81
N LEU A 328 -8.91 10.09 21.18
CA LEU A 328 -8.11 9.19 20.36
C LEU A 328 -8.76 8.93 18.99
N PHE A 329 -10.09 8.75 18.97
CA PHE A 329 -10.84 8.49 17.73
C PHE A 329 -10.73 9.66 16.74
N ARG A 330 -10.72 10.90 17.24
CA ARG A 330 -10.54 12.08 16.38
C ARG A 330 -9.16 12.10 15.74
N ARG A 331 -8.12 11.74 16.50
CA ARG A 331 -6.74 11.65 15.99
C ARG A 331 -6.57 10.53 14.96
N ILE A 332 -7.27 9.41 15.17
CA ILE A 332 -7.33 8.31 14.19
C ILE A 332 -7.95 8.80 12.87
N MET A 333 -9.08 9.54 12.95
CA MET A 333 -9.73 10.10 11.78
C MET A 333 -8.94 11.23 11.09
N ASP A 334 -8.08 11.93 11.84
CA ASP A 334 -7.15 12.89 11.27
C ASP A 334 -5.87 12.16 10.74
N CYS A 335 -5.78 10.83 10.88
CA CYS A 335 -4.66 9.96 10.51
C CYS A 335 -3.31 10.49 11.01
N GLU A 336 -3.32 10.96 12.26
CA GLU A 336 -2.12 11.51 12.90
C GLU A 336 -1.20 10.41 13.42
N TYR A 337 0.06 10.77 13.64
CA TYR A 337 0.98 9.96 14.42
C TYR A 337 0.54 9.91 15.90
N ILE A 338 0.30 8.71 16.40
CA ILE A 338 -0.14 8.47 17.78
C ILE A 338 1.00 7.83 18.56
N GLU A 339 1.29 8.43 19.70
CA GLU A 339 2.29 7.95 20.64
C GLU A 339 1.63 7.62 21.98
N THR A 340 1.88 6.41 22.46
CA THR A 340 1.28 5.86 23.68
C THR A 340 2.40 5.50 24.65
N HIS A 341 2.32 6.06 25.86
CA HIS A 341 3.22 5.73 26.97
C HIS A 341 2.47 4.99 28.07
N LYS A 342 2.93 3.79 28.43
CA LYS A 342 2.33 2.98 29.50
C LYS A 342 3.41 2.15 30.19
N GLY A 343 3.40 2.13 31.52
CA GLY A 343 4.29 1.27 32.30
C GLY A 343 5.79 1.54 32.11
N GLY A 344 6.17 2.73 31.60
CA GLY A 344 7.55 3.06 31.26
C GLY A 344 7.92 2.81 29.79
N ASP A 345 7.09 2.07 29.05
CA ASP A 345 7.30 1.80 27.63
C ASP A 345 6.64 2.85 26.72
N ARG A 346 7.18 2.95 25.51
CA ARG A 346 6.71 3.83 24.43
C ARG A 346 6.33 2.98 23.22
N LYS A 347 5.13 3.22 22.70
CA LYS A 347 4.67 2.66 21.42
C LYS A 347 4.24 3.80 20.52
N SER A 348 4.61 3.70 19.24
CA SER A 348 4.22 4.69 18.25
C SER A 348 3.58 4.05 17.03
N ILE A 349 2.52 4.68 16.54
CA ILE A 349 1.70 4.22 15.42
C ILE A 349 1.47 5.40 14.49
N ASP A 350 1.97 5.31 13.26
CA ASP A 350 1.67 6.29 12.23
C ASP A 350 0.33 5.95 11.56
N VAL A 351 -0.77 6.50 12.06
CA VAL A 351 -2.10 6.01 11.68
C VAL A 351 -2.37 6.21 10.19
N ASN A 352 -2.67 5.12 9.50
CA ASN A 352 -3.16 5.14 8.14
C ASN A 352 -4.32 4.14 7.99
N THR A 353 -5.48 4.53 8.52
CA THR A 353 -6.63 3.64 8.64
C THR A 353 -7.89 4.38 8.25
N GLN A 354 -8.65 3.81 7.31
CA GLN A 354 -9.95 4.33 6.91
C GLN A 354 -11.04 3.87 7.88
N MET A 355 -12.14 4.63 7.97
CA MET A 355 -13.25 4.35 8.86
C MET A 355 -14.51 4.27 8.03
N LEU A 356 -15.16 3.11 8.05
CA LEU A 356 -16.48 2.88 7.50
C LEU A 356 -17.44 2.70 8.68
N THR A 357 -18.28 3.70 8.92
CA THR A 357 -19.16 3.73 10.07
C THR A 357 -20.62 3.72 9.64
N ALA A 358 -21.49 3.19 10.51
CA ALA A 358 -22.92 3.37 10.36
C ALA A 358 -23.54 3.90 11.65
N CYS A 359 -24.60 4.70 11.52
CA CYS A 359 -25.39 5.12 12.66
C CYS A 359 -26.88 5.23 12.29
N ASN A 360 -27.73 5.24 13.31
CA ASN A 360 -29.15 5.51 13.19
C ASN A 360 -29.47 6.94 13.69
N PRO A 361 -30.51 7.58 13.18
CA PRO A 361 -31.09 8.78 13.80
C PRO A 361 -31.66 8.44 15.18
N GLU A 362 -31.88 9.47 16.01
CA GLU A 362 -32.33 9.30 17.39
C GLU A 362 -33.64 8.51 17.54
N ALA A 363 -34.57 8.67 16.60
CA ALA A 363 -35.86 7.99 16.60
C ALA A 363 -35.88 6.71 15.75
N ASP A 364 -34.70 6.14 15.44
CA ASP A 364 -34.48 5.02 14.50
C ASP A 364 -34.88 5.28 13.03
N PHE A 365 -35.72 6.28 12.81
CA PHE A 365 -36.13 6.81 11.52
C PHE A 365 -35.93 8.33 11.48
N PHE A 366 -35.66 8.85 10.29
CA PHE A 366 -35.57 10.27 10.02
C PHE A 366 -36.96 10.92 9.96
N LEU A 367 -37.28 11.74 10.93
CA LEU A 367 -38.54 12.48 11.05
C LEU A 367 -38.54 13.69 10.10
N GLU A 368 -39.62 13.92 9.33
CA GLU A 368 -39.68 15.01 8.33
C GLU A 368 -40.02 16.37 8.95
N GLU A 369 -40.52 16.37 10.19
CA GLU A 369 -40.90 17.56 10.95
C GLU A 369 -39.69 18.40 11.38
N THR A 370 -38.49 17.82 11.36
CA THR A 370 -37.24 18.48 11.74
C THR A 370 -36.14 18.18 10.74
N SER A 371 -35.08 18.99 10.73
CA SER A 371 -33.92 18.72 9.87
C SER A 371 -33.33 17.34 10.20
N PHE A 372 -32.96 16.55 9.19
CA PHE A 372 -32.32 15.25 9.42
C PHE A 372 -31.00 15.39 10.18
N ARG A 373 -30.27 16.49 9.94
CA ARG A 373 -29.04 16.81 10.67
C ARG A 373 -29.23 16.88 12.19
N SER A 374 -30.31 17.49 12.68
CA SER A 374 -30.53 17.63 14.14
C SER A 374 -30.83 16.30 14.83
N GLN A 375 -31.23 15.29 14.07
CA GLN A 375 -31.57 13.96 14.58
C GLN A 375 -30.34 13.05 14.73
N LEU A 376 -29.18 13.48 14.24
CA LEU A 376 -27.90 12.80 14.42
C LEU A 376 -27.22 13.30 15.70
N LYS A 377 -26.92 12.39 16.64
CA LYS A 377 -26.35 12.68 17.98
C LYS A 377 -24.86 13.08 17.97
N PHE A 378 -24.43 13.80 16.93
CA PHE A 378 -23.05 14.14 16.69
C PHE A 378 -22.85 15.65 16.54
N LYS A 379 -21.76 16.14 17.15
CA LYS A 379 -21.32 17.52 16.97
C LYS A 379 -20.75 17.72 15.57
N GLU A 380 -20.81 18.95 15.07
CA GLU A 380 -20.30 19.25 13.73
C GLU A 380 -18.81 18.91 13.57
N GLY A 381 -18.02 19.09 14.63
CA GLY A 381 -16.58 18.77 14.60
C GLY A 381 -16.26 17.30 14.31
N ILE A 382 -17.15 16.34 14.64
CA ILE A 382 -16.94 14.93 14.26
C ILE A 382 -17.51 14.63 12.87
N LEU A 383 -18.69 15.16 12.54
CA LEU A 383 -19.32 14.91 11.23
C LEU A 383 -18.48 15.46 10.08
N THR A 384 -17.84 16.61 10.27
CA THR A 384 -16.94 17.17 9.26
C THR A 384 -15.65 16.37 9.10
N ARG A 385 -15.30 15.41 9.98
CA ARG A 385 -14.16 14.50 9.76
C ARG A 385 -14.48 13.40 8.76
N PHE A 386 -15.76 13.12 8.54
CA PHE A 386 -16.20 12.24 7.47
C PHE A 386 -16.21 12.99 6.15
N ASP A 387 -15.67 12.34 5.13
CA ASP A 387 -15.61 12.87 3.77
C ASP A 387 -16.91 12.55 3.05
N CYS A 388 -17.42 11.35 3.30
CA CYS A 388 -18.71 10.89 2.81
C CYS A 388 -19.66 10.77 4.00
N LEU A 389 -20.64 11.66 4.07
CA LEU A 389 -21.81 11.52 4.96
C LEU A 389 -23.02 11.16 4.09
N ILE A 390 -23.38 9.88 4.08
CA ILE A 390 -24.38 9.32 3.17
C ILE A 390 -25.67 9.05 3.95
N PRO A 391 -26.72 9.86 3.73
CA PRO A 391 -28.01 9.63 4.36
C PRO A 391 -28.79 8.52 3.64
N LEU A 392 -29.32 7.56 4.42
CA LEU A 392 -30.14 6.45 3.90
C LEU A 392 -31.52 6.48 4.55
N THR A 393 -32.56 6.54 3.73
CA THR A 393 -33.96 6.64 4.17
C THR A 393 -34.79 5.53 3.56
N ALA A 394 -35.73 5.01 4.36
CA ALA A 394 -36.76 4.09 3.89
C ALA A 394 -38.02 4.89 3.53
N THR A 395 -38.59 4.66 2.36
CA THR A 395 -39.92 5.20 1.99
C THR A 395 -40.76 4.08 1.41
N GLN A 396 -42.08 4.23 1.44
CA GLN A 396 -43.00 3.21 0.93
C GLN A 396 -42.68 2.90 -0.54
N VAL A 397 -42.50 3.93 -1.35
CA VAL A 397 -42.13 3.80 -2.77
C VAL A 397 -40.77 3.11 -2.95
N LYS A 398 -39.75 3.47 -2.16
CA LYS A 398 -38.46 2.76 -2.22
C LYS A 398 -38.62 1.29 -1.85
N ASN A 399 -39.42 0.98 -0.83
CA ASN A 399 -39.64 -0.40 -0.40
C ASN A 399 -40.35 -1.23 -1.47
N GLU A 400 -41.35 -0.66 -2.17
CA GLU A 400 -42.01 -1.30 -3.32
C GLU A 400 -41.01 -1.58 -4.45
N ILE A 401 -40.20 -0.59 -4.83
CA ILE A 401 -39.17 -0.79 -5.87
C ILE A 401 -38.12 -1.84 -5.45
N LEU A 402 -37.76 -1.87 -4.16
CA LEU A 402 -36.79 -2.82 -3.63
C LEU A 402 -37.35 -4.24 -3.62
N ILE A 403 -38.60 -4.43 -3.20
CA ILE A 403 -39.19 -5.78 -3.15
C ILE A 403 -39.38 -6.36 -4.56
N ASP A 404 -39.75 -5.54 -5.54
CA ASP A 404 -39.87 -5.97 -6.94
C ASP A 404 -38.54 -6.44 -7.54
N LYS A 405 -37.42 -5.91 -7.04
CA LYS A 405 -36.06 -6.30 -7.45
C LYS A 405 -35.45 -7.41 -6.60
N MET A 406 -36.08 -7.78 -5.49
CA MET A 406 -35.56 -8.80 -4.58
C MET A 406 -36.01 -10.19 -5.01
N HIS A 407 -35.06 -11.08 -5.27
CA HIS A 407 -35.36 -12.49 -5.48
C HIS A 407 -35.54 -13.19 -4.13
N LEU A 408 -36.77 -13.59 -3.79
CA LEU A 408 -37.12 -14.21 -2.51
C LEU A 408 -37.19 -15.74 -2.64
N MET A 409 -36.13 -16.45 -2.22
CA MET A 409 -36.11 -17.91 -2.13
C MET A 409 -36.39 -18.68 -3.44
N THR A 410 -36.40 -18.00 -4.60
CA THR A 410 -36.83 -18.56 -5.89
C THR A 410 -35.76 -19.38 -6.61
N GLY A 411 -34.56 -19.56 -6.06
CA GLY A 411 -33.51 -20.44 -6.62
C GLY A 411 -32.86 -19.97 -7.93
N GLU A 412 -33.52 -19.09 -8.68
CA GLU A 412 -33.00 -18.36 -9.84
C GLU A 412 -32.07 -17.24 -9.36
N LEU A 413 -30.90 -17.63 -8.85
CA LEU A 413 -29.79 -16.71 -8.65
C LEU A 413 -29.21 -16.40 -10.03
N GLU A 414 -29.69 -15.31 -10.65
CA GLU A 414 -28.95 -14.68 -11.74
C GLU A 414 -27.54 -14.36 -11.23
N ASP A 415 -26.53 -15.00 -11.83
CA ASP A 415 -25.09 -14.83 -11.59
C ASP A 415 -24.68 -14.78 -10.10
N LYS A 416 -24.32 -15.93 -9.54
CA LYS A 416 -23.66 -15.99 -8.23
C LYS A 416 -22.42 -15.08 -8.25
N ILE A 417 -22.48 -13.95 -7.57
CA ILE A 417 -21.35 -13.03 -7.46
C ILE A 417 -20.24 -13.70 -6.65
N ASP A 418 -19.07 -13.80 -7.27
CA ASP A 418 -17.88 -14.36 -6.66
C ASP A 418 -17.15 -13.28 -5.86
N PHE A 419 -17.47 -13.19 -4.57
CA PHE A 419 -16.79 -12.26 -3.65
C PHE A 419 -15.29 -12.54 -3.51
N THR A 420 -14.84 -13.79 -3.71
CA THR A 420 -13.41 -14.14 -3.66
C THR A 420 -12.68 -13.54 -4.85
N LYS A 421 -13.29 -13.58 -6.03
CA LYS A 421 -12.77 -12.90 -7.22
C LYS A 421 -12.68 -11.38 -7.00
N ILE A 422 -13.75 -10.75 -6.50
CA ILE A 422 -13.75 -9.30 -6.22
C ILE A 422 -12.67 -8.94 -5.21
N LYS A 423 -12.54 -9.73 -4.13
CA LYS A 423 -11.49 -9.52 -3.14
C LYS A 423 -10.10 -9.59 -3.76
N ASN A 424 -9.82 -10.62 -4.55
CA ASN A 424 -8.52 -10.77 -5.22
C ASN A 424 -8.23 -9.60 -6.16
N GLU A 425 -9.25 -9.11 -6.88
CA GLU A 425 -9.12 -7.92 -7.75
C GLU A 425 -8.77 -6.66 -6.94
N LEU A 426 -9.42 -6.43 -5.79
CA LEU A 426 -9.14 -5.30 -4.90
C LEU A 426 -7.80 -5.43 -4.17
N ASP A 427 -7.42 -6.63 -3.70
CA ASP A 427 -6.10 -6.93 -3.13
C ASP A 427 -4.99 -6.59 -4.12
N THR A 428 -5.18 -7.00 -5.36
CA THR A 428 -4.23 -6.75 -6.45
C THR A 428 -4.11 -5.26 -6.78
N LEU A 429 -5.23 -4.54 -6.83
CA LEU A 429 -5.22 -3.08 -6.96
C LEU A 429 -4.49 -2.42 -5.78
N ALA A 430 -4.74 -2.86 -4.55
CA ALA A 430 -4.12 -2.32 -3.35
C ALA A 430 -2.60 -2.52 -3.33
N GLU A 431 -2.10 -3.69 -3.77
CA GLU A 431 -0.67 -3.94 -3.95
C GLU A 431 -0.05 -2.96 -4.96
N GLY A 432 -0.72 -2.73 -6.10
CA GLY A 432 -0.27 -1.78 -7.11
C GLY A 432 -0.29 -0.33 -6.66
N MET A 433 -1.31 0.08 -5.89
CA MET A 433 -1.42 1.43 -5.34
C MET A 433 -0.24 1.78 -4.41
N LYS A 434 0.24 0.81 -3.63
CA LYS A 434 1.40 0.99 -2.73
C LYS A 434 2.71 1.29 -3.46
N LEU A 435 2.79 0.99 -4.76
CA LEU A 435 3.96 1.32 -5.58
C LEU A 435 4.02 2.80 -5.93
N ILE A 436 2.90 3.53 -5.82
CA ILE A 436 2.82 4.95 -6.16
C ILE A 436 3.33 5.76 -4.98
N LYS A 437 4.33 6.62 -5.22
CA LYS A 437 4.85 7.51 -4.17
C LYS A 437 4.08 8.81 -4.07
N ARG A 438 3.55 9.32 -5.18
CA ARG A 438 2.86 10.60 -5.21
C ARG A 438 1.91 10.72 -6.40
N VAL A 439 0.78 11.37 -6.20
CA VAL A 439 -0.11 11.82 -7.28
C VAL A 439 0.09 13.30 -7.53
N MET A 440 0.19 13.69 -8.80
CA MET A 440 0.36 15.06 -9.26
C MET A 440 -0.76 15.45 -10.21
N MET A 441 -1.09 16.74 -10.19
CA MET A 441 -2.10 17.36 -11.05
C MET A 441 -1.47 18.48 -11.85
N THR A 442 -2.01 18.78 -13.04
CA THR A 442 -1.62 19.98 -13.78
C THR A 442 -2.20 21.23 -13.12
N LYS A 443 -1.64 22.40 -13.43
CA LYS A 443 -2.16 23.68 -12.92
C LYS A 443 -3.61 23.95 -13.37
N GLU A 444 -3.98 23.45 -14.54
CA GLU A 444 -5.34 23.57 -15.07
C GLU A 444 -6.32 22.71 -14.28
N GLN A 445 -5.94 21.47 -13.98
CA GLN A 445 -6.75 20.57 -13.14
C GLN A 445 -6.89 21.10 -11.71
N GLU A 446 -5.81 21.60 -11.12
CA GLU A 446 -5.86 22.25 -9.80
C GLU A 446 -6.80 23.46 -9.80
N LYS A 447 -6.74 24.28 -10.86
CA LYS A 447 -7.66 25.41 -11.04
C LYS A 447 -9.11 24.95 -11.13
N ARG A 448 -9.41 23.87 -11.88
CA ARG A 448 -10.76 23.30 -11.98
C ARG A 448 -11.33 22.88 -10.63
N LEU A 449 -10.55 22.17 -9.80
CA LEU A 449 -10.97 21.80 -8.45
C LEU A 449 -11.30 23.04 -7.60
N LYS A 450 -10.40 24.04 -7.62
CA LYS A 450 -10.59 25.30 -6.87
C LYS A 450 -11.81 26.07 -7.37
N ASP A 451 -12.04 26.09 -8.67
CA ASP A 451 -13.16 26.81 -9.28
C ASP A 451 -14.49 26.12 -8.96
N SER A 452 -14.55 24.78 -8.95
CA SER A 452 -15.73 24.04 -8.46
C SER A 452 -16.03 24.37 -6.98
N PHE A 453 -15.01 24.36 -6.11
CA PHE A 453 -15.18 24.76 -4.71
C PHE A 453 -15.72 26.19 -4.57
N LYS A 454 -15.11 27.15 -5.27
CA LYS A 454 -15.52 28.56 -5.24
C LYS A 454 -16.93 28.77 -5.79
N LEU A 455 -17.31 28.03 -6.83
CA LEU A 455 -18.62 28.10 -7.44
C LEU A 455 -19.71 27.79 -6.40
N HIS A 456 -19.60 26.65 -5.71
CA HIS A 456 -20.56 26.26 -4.67
C HIS A 456 -20.59 27.24 -3.49
N ASN A 457 -19.42 27.76 -3.09
CA ASN A 457 -19.38 28.79 -2.05
C ASN A 457 -20.08 30.09 -2.47
N GLN A 458 -19.91 30.53 -3.72
CA GLN A 458 -20.60 31.71 -4.26
C GLN A 458 -22.10 31.48 -4.44
N ILE A 459 -22.51 30.26 -4.79
CA ILE A 459 -23.94 29.89 -4.88
C ILE A 459 -24.57 29.98 -3.48
N ASP A 460 -23.93 29.41 -2.46
CA ASP A 460 -24.42 29.45 -1.09
C ASP A 460 -24.50 30.88 -0.54
N ILE A 461 -23.51 31.74 -0.81
CA ILE A 461 -23.58 33.17 -0.43
C ILE A 461 -24.79 33.87 -1.09
N ARG A 462 -25.03 33.62 -2.39
CA ARG A 462 -26.11 34.29 -3.14
C ARG A 462 -27.50 33.79 -2.75
N ARG A 463 -27.67 32.48 -2.60
CA ARG A 463 -28.97 31.84 -2.38
C ARG A 463 -29.26 31.55 -0.90
N ARG A 464 -28.25 31.66 -0.03
CA ARG A 464 -28.29 31.30 1.39
C ARG A 464 -28.91 29.91 1.59
N ILE A 465 -28.34 28.91 0.90
CA ILE A 465 -28.89 27.54 0.85
C ILE A 465 -28.88 26.95 2.26
N LEU A 466 -27.75 27.06 2.96
CA LEU A 466 -27.64 26.68 4.35
C LEU A 466 -27.65 27.91 5.27
N GLN A 467 -28.50 27.90 6.29
CA GLN A 467 -28.70 29.07 7.16
C GLN A 467 -27.64 29.20 8.26
N ASN A 468 -27.20 28.08 8.82
CA ASN A 468 -26.43 28.03 10.07
C ASN A 468 -24.95 27.62 9.88
N ARG A 469 -24.54 27.35 8.63
CA ARG A 469 -23.16 27.01 8.28
C ARG A 469 -22.92 27.21 6.79
N PRO A 470 -21.66 27.38 6.36
CA PRO A 470 -21.31 27.32 4.94
C PRO A 470 -21.60 25.93 4.35
N MET A 471 -22.05 25.91 3.10
CA MET A 471 -22.23 24.69 2.30
C MET A 471 -20.94 23.90 2.16
N VAL A 472 -19.82 24.58 1.88
CA VAL A 472 -18.49 24.00 1.72
C VAL A 472 -17.50 24.57 2.75
N LEU A 473 -16.59 23.72 3.23
CA LEU A 473 -15.52 24.01 4.20
C LEU A 473 -14.17 23.66 3.56
N LEU A 474 -13.06 24.21 4.05
CA LEU A 474 -11.73 23.89 3.50
C LEU A 474 -11.41 22.38 3.54
N ARG A 475 -11.94 21.67 4.53
CA ARG A 475 -11.84 20.22 4.60
C ARG A 475 -12.53 19.48 3.45
N ASP A 476 -13.55 20.10 2.85
CA ASP A 476 -14.18 19.56 1.63
C ASP A 476 -13.25 19.69 0.42
N ALA A 477 -12.42 20.74 0.36
CA ALA A 477 -11.38 20.85 -0.66
C ALA A 477 -10.29 19.78 -0.46
N GLU A 478 -9.91 19.50 0.79
CA GLU A 478 -9.03 18.38 1.14
C GLU A 478 -9.66 17.02 0.79
N GLY A 479 -10.97 16.86 1.01
CA GLY A 479 -11.73 15.67 0.63
C GLY A 479 -11.77 15.47 -0.88
N LEU A 480 -12.01 16.54 -1.64
CA LEU A 480 -11.98 16.53 -3.10
C LEU A 480 -10.61 16.13 -3.64
N ALA A 481 -9.52 16.66 -3.06
CA ALA A 481 -8.18 16.27 -3.44
C ALA A 481 -7.86 14.80 -3.06
N ARG A 482 -8.43 14.26 -1.98
CA ARG A 482 -8.34 12.83 -1.62
C ARG A 482 -9.10 11.92 -2.57
N PHE A 483 -10.26 12.36 -3.06
CA PHE A 483 -10.97 11.64 -4.13
C PHE A 483 -10.10 11.56 -5.37
N VAL A 484 -9.53 12.68 -5.83
CA VAL A 484 -8.61 12.67 -6.99
C VAL A 484 -7.43 11.73 -6.74
N ASN A 485 -6.78 11.83 -5.58
CA ASN A 485 -5.64 10.97 -5.23
C ASN A 485 -6.01 9.49 -5.29
N THR A 486 -7.14 9.10 -4.70
CA THR A 486 -7.57 7.69 -4.63
C THR A 486 -8.04 7.18 -5.98
N ILE A 487 -8.88 7.93 -6.71
CA ILE A 487 -9.39 7.57 -8.05
C ILE A 487 -8.21 7.42 -9.01
N ALA A 488 -7.27 8.37 -8.99
CA ALA A 488 -6.06 8.29 -9.79
C ALA A 488 -5.26 7.01 -9.49
N CYS A 489 -5.05 6.73 -8.20
CA CYS A 489 -4.31 5.55 -7.76
C CYS A 489 -5.00 4.24 -8.09
N VAL A 490 -6.34 4.15 -8.06
CA VAL A 490 -7.07 2.95 -8.48
C VAL A 490 -6.91 2.72 -9.98
N ASN A 491 -6.96 3.79 -10.77
CA ASN A 491 -6.87 3.75 -12.22
C ASN A 491 -5.41 3.82 -12.72
N PHE A 492 -4.42 3.54 -11.87
CA PHE A 492 -2.98 3.65 -12.19
C PHE A 492 -2.53 2.77 -13.35
N SER A 493 -3.23 1.66 -13.54
CA SER A 493 -2.89 0.59 -14.48
C SER A 493 -2.98 1.01 -15.96
N ASN A 494 -3.75 2.06 -16.24
CA ASN A 494 -3.93 2.65 -17.58
C ASN A 494 -3.02 3.87 -17.83
N ARG A 495 -1.94 4.08 -17.05
CA ARG A 495 -1.21 5.36 -17.02
C ARG A 495 0.29 5.26 -17.24
N LYS A 496 0.86 6.40 -17.65
CA LYS A 496 2.31 6.61 -17.74
C LYS A 496 2.87 6.84 -16.33
N PHE A 497 3.76 5.95 -15.90
CA PHE A 497 4.57 6.12 -14.70
C PHE A 497 5.84 6.91 -15.05
N ASP A 498 6.17 7.93 -14.26
CA ASP A 498 7.50 8.53 -14.29
C ASP A 498 8.46 7.60 -13.51
N GLY A 499 9.19 6.77 -14.28
CA GLY A 499 9.92 5.58 -13.82
C GLY A 499 10.84 5.74 -12.59
N PRO A 500 11.62 6.82 -12.43
CA PRO A 500 12.51 6.96 -11.27
C PRO A 500 11.79 7.42 -10.00
N ASN A 501 10.76 8.28 -10.14
CA ASN A 501 10.15 8.97 -9.01
C ASN A 501 8.82 8.34 -8.54
N LYS A 502 8.27 7.37 -9.30
CA LYS A 502 6.99 6.71 -8.99
C LYS A 502 5.84 7.74 -8.82
N ILE A 503 5.88 8.77 -9.66
CA ILE A 503 4.88 9.84 -9.71
C ILE A 503 3.78 9.42 -10.69
N LEU A 504 2.54 9.52 -10.24
CA LEU A 504 1.35 9.33 -11.04
C LEU A 504 0.71 10.67 -11.38
N TRP A 505 0.43 10.91 -12.66
CA TRP A 505 -0.33 12.08 -13.08
C TRP A 505 -1.82 11.75 -13.14
N ALA A 506 -2.65 12.62 -12.56
CA ALA A 506 -4.09 12.54 -12.69
C ALA A 506 -4.52 12.97 -14.10
N ASN A 507 -5.47 12.25 -14.69
CA ASN A 507 -6.09 12.62 -15.95
C ASN A 507 -7.37 13.44 -15.69
N ASP A 508 -7.87 14.12 -16.72
CA ASP A 508 -9.07 14.94 -16.60
C ASP A 508 -10.32 14.15 -16.19
N GLU A 509 -10.42 12.89 -16.60
CA GLU A 509 -11.50 11.97 -16.19
C GLU A 509 -11.51 11.75 -14.67
N ASP A 510 -10.34 11.66 -14.01
CA ASP A 510 -10.28 11.51 -12.55
C ASP A 510 -10.79 12.76 -11.84
N ILE A 511 -10.49 13.92 -12.41
CA ILE A 511 -10.88 15.22 -11.87
C ILE A 511 -12.39 15.37 -11.97
N ASP A 512 -12.95 15.04 -13.13
CA ASP A 512 -14.38 15.11 -13.36
C ASP A 512 -15.15 14.11 -12.52
N LYS A 513 -14.65 12.88 -12.39
CA LYS A 513 -15.25 11.87 -11.51
C LYS A 513 -15.22 12.30 -10.05
N ALA A 514 -14.08 12.81 -9.56
CA ALA A 514 -13.94 13.31 -8.20
C ALA A 514 -14.90 14.46 -7.90
N ILE A 515 -15.01 15.44 -8.83
CA ILE A 515 -15.95 16.55 -8.71
C ILE A 515 -17.40 16.02 -8.71
N SER A 516 -17.74 15.10 -9.60
CA SER A 516 -19.11 14.54 -9.69
C SER A 516 -19.54 13.84 -8.39
N LEU A 517 -18.70 12.95 -7.86
CA LEU A 517 -18.96 12.27 -6.60
C LEU A 517 -19.06 13.25 -5.42
N TRP A 518 -18.21 14.27 -5.39
CA TRP A 518 -18.23 15.30 -4.38
C TRP A 518 -19.48 16.19 -4.45
N GLU A 519 -19.94 16.57 -5.64
CA GLU A 519 -21.16 17.37 -5.82
C GLU A 519 -22.42 16.57 -5.43
N ASN A 520 -22.46 15.25 -5.68
CA ASN A 520 -23.51 14.39 -5.13
C ASN A 520 -23.51 14.36 -3.60
N LEU A 521 -22.33 14.34 -2.95
CA LEU A 521 -22.22 14.48 -1.50
C LEU A 521 -22.69 15.84 -1.00
N LEU A 522 -22.43 16.93 -1.74
CA LEU A 522 -22.97 18.25 -1.41
C LEU A 522 -24.49 18.27 -1.53
N GLN A 523 -25.06 17.59 -2.52
CA GLN A 523 -26.51 17.49 -2.68
C GLN A 523 -27.16 16.72 -1.52
N PHE A 524 -26.54 15.64 -1.02
CA PHE A 524 -26.97 15.00 0.21
C PHE A 524 -26.87 15.92 1.43
N ARG A 525 -25.80 16.71 1.52
CA ARG A 525 -25.63 17.69 2.59
C ARG A 525 -26.73 18.75 2.58
N VAL A 526 -27.08 19.30 1.42
CA VAL A 526 -28.17 20.28 1.30
C VAL A 526 -29.48 19.66 1.78
N GLN A 527 -29.75 18.40 1.47
CA GLN A 527 -30.96 17.71 1.91
C GLN A 527 -30.93 17.35 3.41
N LEU A 528 -29.76 17.06 3.97
CA LEU A 528 -29.60 16.72 5.38
C LEU A 528 -29.72 17.96 6.29
N TYR A 529 -29.12 19.08 5.87
CA TYR A 529 -29.06 20.35 6.63
C TYR A 529 -30.17 21.34 6.24
N GLY A 530 -30.91 21.05 5.17
CA GLY A 530 -31.96 21.92 4.66
C GLY A 530 -33.15 22.07 5.63
N PRO A 531 -33.91 23.17 5.52
CA PRO A 531 -35.04 23.45 6.40
C PRO A 531 -36.26 22.55 6.12
N ARG A 532 -36.34 21.94 4.93
CA ARG A 532 -37.39 20.99 4.55
C ARG A 532 -36.76 19.61 4.40
N ALA A 533 -36.99 18.77 5.39
CA ALA A 533 -36.63 17.37 5.31
C ALA A 533 -37.56 16.64 4.34
N ASN A 534 -37.00 15.79 3.50
CA ASN A 534 -37.74 14.91 2.60
C ASN A 534 -37.05 13.55 2.61
N ARG A 535 -37.80 12.48 2.91
CA ARG A 535 -37.25 11.13 2.93
C ARG A 535 -36.88 10.62 1.54
N ASN A 536 -37.40 11.21 0.46
CA ASN A 536 -36.94 10.92 -0.90
C ASN A 536 -35.69 11.74 -1.24
N LEU A 537 -34.57 11.31 -0.65
CA LEU A 537 -33.25 11.85 -0.92
C LEU A 537 -32.81 11.55 -2.35
N LYS A 538 -32.31 12.56 -3.06
CA LYS A 538 -31.99 12.52 -4.49
C LYS A 538 -30.52 12.83 -4.74
N THR A 539 -29.93 12.10 -5.68
CA THR A 539 -28.67 12.48 -6.32
C THR A 539 -28.91 13.52 -7.42
N ILE A 540 -27.84 14.04 -8.03
CA ILE A 540 -27.95 14.91 -9.20
C ILE A 540 -28.58 14.13 -10.37
N GLY A 541 -28.16 12.87 -10.58
CA GLY A 541 -28.76 11.99 -11.58
C GLY A 541 -30.26 11.76 -11.36
N ASP A 542 -30.73 11.63 -10.12
CA ASP A 542 -32.16 11.49 -9.84
C ASP A 542 -32.95 12.76 -10.16
N GLU A 543 -32.39 13.96 -9.90
CA GLU A 543 -33.01 15.23 -10.28
C GLU A 543 -33.07 15.39 -11.81
N ILE A 544 -32.06 14.91 -12.55
CA ILE A 544 -32.08 14.85 -14.02
C ILE A 544 -33.24 13.96 -14.49
N VAL A 545 -33.34 12.74 -13.97
CA VAL A 545 -34.40 11.79 -14.36
C VAL A 545 -35.78 12.34 -14.04
N LEU A 546 -35.98 12.93 -12.86
CA LEU A 546 -37.26 13.53 -12.47
C LEU A 546 -37.65 14.70 -13.36
N PHE A 547 -36.69 15.56 -13.72
CA PHE A 547 -36.96 16.66 -14.63
C PHE A 547 -37.37 16.15 -16.02
N ILE A 548 -36.67 15.16 -16.56
CA ILE A 548 -37.04 14.54 -17.85
C ILE A 548 -38.43 13.93 -17.76
N HIS A 549 -38.74 13.18 -16.69
CA HIS A 549 -40.04 12.56 -16.52
C HIS A 549 -41.18 13.59 -16.50
N ASN A 550 -41.03 14.64 -15.70
CA ASN A 550 -42.04 15.69 -15.59
C ASN A 550 -42.25 16.42 -16.93
N MET A 551 -41.17 16.80 -17.61
CA MET A 551 -41.26 17.49 -18.89
C MET A 551 -41.73 16.58 -20.04
N SER A 552 -41.45 15.27 -19.97
CA SER A 552 -41.91 14.30 -20.97
C SER A 552 -43.43 14.09 -20.95
N ASN A 553 -44.08 14.31 -19.79
CA ASN A 553 -45.54 14.28 -19.70
C ASN A 553 -46.18 15.50 -20.37
N ASP A 554 -45.43 16.60 -20.47
CA ASP A 554 -45.87 17.86 -21.07
C ASP A 554 -45.49 17.96 -22.57
N SER A 555 -44.62 17.09 -23.09
CA SER A 555 -44.19 17.12 -24.49
C SER A 555 -44.95 16.13 -25.37
N GLU A 556 -45.38 16.57 -26.57
CA GLU A 556 -46.15 15.74 -27.50
C GLU A 556 -45.40 14.49 -28.00
N ASP A 557 -44.06 14.55 -28.06
CA ASP A 557 -43.20 13.45 -28.50
C ASP A 557 -42.55 12.67 -27.35
N GLY A 558 -42.73 13.10 -26.09
CA GLY A 558 -42.12 12.49 -24.90
C GLY A 558 -40.61 12.72 -24.77
N TRP A 559 -40.00 13.51 -25.65
CA TRP A 559 -38.56 13.80 -25.65
C TRP A 559 -38.27 15.18 -25.05
N VAL A 560 -37.19 15.27 -24.28
CA VAL A 560 -36.78 16.51 -23.61
C VAL A 560 -35.38 16.91 -24.06
N ASP A 561 -35.20 18.17 -24.45
CA ASP A 561 -33.92 18.68 -24.95
C ASP A 561 -32.86 18.74 -23.83
N ARG A 562 -31.66 18.18 -24.09
CA ARG A 562 -30.54 18.19 -23.15
C ARG A 562 -30.15 19.60 -22.70
N LEU A 563 -30.25 20.60 -23.58
CA LEU A 563 -29.94 21.99 -23.24
C LEU A 563 -30.90 22.54 -22.19
N SER A 564 -32.20 22.24 -22.29
CA SER A 564 -33.21 22.63 -21.30
C SER A 564 -32.95 21.96 -19.96
N ILE A 565 -32.61 20.67 -19.97
CA ILE A 565 -32.25 19.90 -18.77
C ILE A 565 -31.00 20.50 -18.12
N LYS A 566 -29.96 20.76 -18.91
CA LYS A 566 -28.72 21.41 -18.45
C LYS A 566 -29.01 22.77 -17.82
N HIS A 567 -29.83 23.58 -18.48
CA HIS A 567 -30.20 24.91 -17.97
C HIS A 567 -30.90 24.80 -16.62
N TYR A 568 -31.86 23.89 -16.49
CA TYR A 568 -32.57 23.66 -15.24
C TYR A 568 -31.63 23.22 -14.10
N ILE A 569 -30.78 22.23 -14.34
CA ILE A 569 -29.91 21.66 -13.31
C ILE A 569 -28.82 22.65 -12.86
N ILE A 570 -28.17 23.32 -13.82
CA ILE A 570 -27.00 24.16 -13.55
C ILE A 570 -27.39 25.61 -13.23
N ASN A 571 -28.32 26.20 -13.98
CA ASN A 571 -28.64 27.63 -13.81
C ASN A 571 -29.79 27.83 -12.82
N ASP A 572 -30.90 27.10 -13.01
CA ASP A 572 -32.09 27.32 -12.17
C ASP A 572 -31.89 26.74 -10.78
N ARG A 573 -31.51 25.46 -10.71
CA ARG A 573 -31.32 24.73 -9.44
C ARG A 573 -29.92 24.90 -8.87
N ALA A 574 -28.92 25.16 -9.70
CA ALA A 574 -27.52 25.31 -9.31
C ALA A 574 -27.00 24.14 -8.47
N LEU A 575 -27.30 22.91 -8.92
CA LEU A 575 -26.93 21.68 -8.20
C LEU A 575 -25.48 21.26 -8.45
N CYS A 576 -24.96 21.52 -9.65
CA CYS A 576 -23.68 20.97 -10.10
C CYS A 576 -23.00 21.85 -11.17
N GLY A 577 -21.73 21.58 -11.43
CA GLY A 577 -21.00 22.14 -12.58
C GLY A 577 -21.37 21.47 -13.92
N GLU A 578 -20.81 21.99 -15.01
CA GLU A 578 -21.05 21.41 -16.35
C GLU A 578 -20.48 20.00 -16.52
N SER A 579 -19.29 19.75 -16.00
CA SER A 579 -18.65 18.43 -16.13
C SER A 579 -19.47 17.36 -15.43
N THR A 580 -19.87 17.61 -14.18
CA THR A 580 -20.74 16.72 -13.41
C THR A 580 -22.05 16.45 -14.11
N PHE A 581 -22.68 17.46 -14.71
CA PHE A 581 -23.91 17.24 -15.48
C PHE A 581 -23.72 16.22 -16.62
N TYR A 582 -22.63 16.35 -17.38
CA TYR A 582 -22.34 15.42 -18.48
C TYR A 582 -21.91 14.03 -17.98
N GLU A 583 -21.20 13.96 -16.86
CA GLU A 583 -20.81 12.70 -16.23
C GLU A 583 -22.04 11.92 -15.74
N GLU A 584 -22.94 12.58 -15.02
CA GLU A 584 -24.21 12.02 -14.59
C GLU A 584 -25.08 11.63 -15.79
N TRP A 585 -25.13 12.48 -16.84
CA TRP A 585 -25.84 12.16 -18.07
C TRP A 585 -25.34 10.87 -18.72
N ASN A 586 -24.02 10.71 -18.85
CA ASN A 586 -23.42 9.50 -19.41
C ASN A 586 -23.71 8.30 -18.53
N THR A 587 -23.60 8.44 -17.21
CA THR A 587 -23.90 7.38 -16.24
C THR A 587 -25.37 6.92 -16.34
N LEU A 588 -26.31 7.85 -16.45
CA LEU A 588 -27.74 7.55 -16.63
C LEU A 588 -28.01 6.85 -17.97
N ARG A 589 -27.31 7.23 -19.04
CA ARG A 589 -27.43 6.58 -20.35
C ARG A 589 -26.87 5.16 -20.30
N ASP A 590 -25.69 4.98 -19.72
CA ASP A 590 -24.97 3.70 -19.71
C ASP A 590 -25.60 2.70 -18.73
N SER A 591 -26.28 3.19 -17.68
CA SER A 591 -27.16 2.37 -16.81
C SER A 591 -28.52 2.06 -17.45
N GLY A 592 -28.84 2.69 -18.60
CA GLY A 592 -30.12 2.50 -19.30
C GLY A 592 -31.31 3.18 -18.63
N ARG A 593 -31.09 4.10 -17.68
CA ARG A 593 -32.15 4.90 -17.05
C ARG A 593 -32.73 5.95 -18.00
N ILE A 594 -31.94 6.41 -18.97
CA ILE A 594 -32.39 7.32 -20.04
C ILE A 594 -31.96 6.79 -21.40
N ILE A 595 -32.77 7.07 -22.43
CA ILE A 595 -32.40 6.88 -23.84
C ILE A 595 -32.10 8.25 -24.43
N GLN A 596 -31.03 8.36 -25.22
CA GLN A 596 -30.64 9.57 -25.91
C GLN A 596 -30.85 9.46 -27.42
N LYS A 597 -31.46 10.48 -28.03
CA LYS A 597 -31.56 10.66 -29.49
C LYS A 597 -30.71 11.85 -29.93
N GLY A 598 -29.82 11.63 -30.91
CA GLY A 598 -28.94 12.69 -31.45
C GLY A 598 -27.69 12.94 -30.61
N LYS A 599 -26.65 13.54 -31.23
CA LYS A 599 -25.37 13.86 -30.57
C LYS A 599 -25.28 15.31 -30.07
N ARG A 600 -25.52 16.29 -30.95
CA ARG A 600 -25.40 17.74 -30.64
C ARG A 600 -26.69 18.27 -30.00
N ASP A 601 -27.81 18.14 -30.70
CA ASP A 601 -29.16 18.44 -30.20
C ASP A 601 -29.76 17.21 -29.53
N ALA A 602 -29.00 16.67 -28.56
CA ALA A 602 -29.39 15.46 -27.87
C ALA A 602 -30.72 15.69 -27.14
N LYS A 603 -31.70 14.84 -27.41
CA LYS A 603 -32.91 14.72 -26.59
C LYS A 603 -32.83 13.47 -25.74
N ALA A 604 -33.50 13.47 -24.59
CA ALA A 604 -33.63 12.28 -23.75
C ALA A 604 -35.07 11.98 -23.37
N GLN A 605 -35.30 10.70 -23.10
CA GLN A 605 -36.52 10.17 -22.52
C GLN A 605 -36.14 9.20 -21.40
N VAL A 606 -36.90 9.19 -20.31
CA VAL A 606 -36.71 8.23 -19.21
C VAL A 606 -37.19 6.85 -19.66
N VAL A 607 -36.39 5.83 -19.39
CA VAL A 607 -36.85 4.44 -19.51
C VAL A 607 -37.53 4.08 -18.21
N ILE A 608 -38.86 4.05 -18.22
CA ILE A 608 -39.61 3.53 -17.08
C ILE A 608 -39.32 2.02 -17.04
N ARG A 609 -38.55 1.58 -16.05
CA ARG A 609 -38.38 0.19 -15.67
C ARG A 609 -38.88 -0.01 -14.26
#